data_AF-A0AAW7SJP2-F1
#
_entry.id   AF-A0AAW7SJP2-F1
#
_cell.length_a   1.000
_cell.length_b   1.000
_cell.length_c   1.000
_cell.angle_alpha   90.00
_cell.angle_beta   90.00
_cell.angle_gamma   90.00
#
_symmetry.space_group_name_H-M   'P 1'
#
loop_
_entity.id
_entity.type
_entity.pdbx_description
1 polymer ?
#
loop_
_entity_poly.entity_id
_entity_poly.type
_entity_poly.pdbx_seq_one_letter_code
_entity_poly.pdbx_strand_id
1 'polypeptide(L)' 'MYQTLAYVGHIFRYPAGSHVVFYRETDENIDIIRVLHQRMDIERHL' A
#
# COMPACT_ATOMS: atom_id res chain seq x y z
N MET A 1 -13.72 -24.78 5.72
CA MET A 1 -14.74 -23.73 5.95
C MET A 1 -14.03 -22.59 6.69
N TYR A 2 -13.61 -21.47 6.13
CA TYR A 2 -13.34 -20.95 4.78
C TYR A 2 -11.86 -20.49 4.85
N GLN A 3 -11.00 -20.75 3.87
CA GLN A 3 -10.74 -19.75 2.83
C GLN A 3 -9.98 -20.46 1.70
N THR A 4 -10.64 -20.63 0.57
CA THR A 4 -9.99 -20.92 -0.71
C THR A 4 -9.90 -19.60 -1.46
N LEU A 5 -8.90 -19.49 -2.34
CA LEU A 5 -8.49 -18.34 -3.16
C LEU A 5 -7.36 -17.53 -2.52
N ALA A 6 -6.17 -17.72 -3.10
CA ALA A 6 -5.03 -16.84 -2.92
C ALA A 6 -5.47 -15.38 -3.05
N TYR A 7 -5.53 -14.67 -1.92
CA TYR A 7 -5.72 -13.24 -1.88
C TYR A 7 -4.47 -12.63 -2.50
N VAL A 8 -4.47 -12.37 -3.80
CA VAL A 8 -3.54 -11.40 -4.39
C VAL A 8 -3.96 -10.07 -3.80
N GLY A 9 -3.43 -9.76 -2.62
CA GLY A 9 -3.82 -8.59 -1.85
C GLY A 9 -3.55 -7.35 -2.66
N HIS A 10 -4.61 -6.65 -3.04
CA HIS A 10 -4.51 -5.36 -3.70
C HIS A 10 -3.85 -4.37 -2.74
N ILE A 11 -2.78 -3.73 -3.20
CA ILE A 11 -2.15 -2.62 -2.48
C ILE A 11 -2.80 -1.33 -2.97
N PHE A 12 -3.36 -0.57 -2.03
CA PHE A 12 -3.91 0.75 -2.25
C PHE A 12 -2.88 1.82 -1.94
N ARG A 13 -3.07 3.01 -2.54
CA ARG A 13 -2.26 4.19 -2.26
C ARG A 13 -3.14 5.38 -1.90
N TYR A 14 -2.74 6.13 -0.88
CA TYR A 14 -3.43 7.33 -0.44
C TYR A 14 -2.46 8.51 -0.28
N PRO A 15 -2.65 9.62 -1.03
CA PRO A 15 -1.89 10.84 -0.84
C PRO A 15 -2.23 11.52 0.50
N ALA A 16 -1.21 11.82 1.30
CA ALA A 16 -1.31 12.49 2.59
C ALA A 16 -0.28 13.63 2.65
N GLY A 17 -0.66 14.81 2.15
CA GLY A 17 0.25 15.93 1.99
C GLY A 17 1.43 15.58 1.09
N SER A 18 2.66 15.78 1.57
CA SER A 18 3.89 15.44 0.84
C SER A 18 4.25 13.95 0.85
N HIS A 19 3.39 13.08 1.42
CA HIS A 19 3.63 11.64 1.51
C HIS A 19 2.55 10.85 0.77
N VAL A 20 2.88 9.61 0.42
CA VAL A 20 1.98 8.60 -0.13
C VAL A 20 2.04 7.38 0.78
N VAL A 21 0.88 7.00 1.31
CA VAL A 21 0.71 5.83 2.16
C VAL A 21 0.31 4.65 1.30
N PHE A 22 1.07 3.56 1.36
CA PHE A 22 0.73 2.28 0.75
C PHE A 22 0.19 1.36 1.82
N TYR A 23 -1.01 0.83 1.59
CA TYR A 23 -1.70 -0.01 2.55
C TYR A 23 -2.47 -1.13 1.85
N ARG A 24 -2.93 -2.10 2.63
CA ARG A 24 -3.93 -3.07 2.19
C ARG A 24 -5.07 -3.11 3.21
N GLU A 25 -6.26 -3.40 2.72
CA GLU A 25 -7.42 -3.65 3.56
C GLU A 25 -7.49 -5.14 3.88
N THR A 26 -7.80 -5.44 5.14
CA THR A 26 -8.25 -6.76 5.57
C THR A 26 -9.69 -6.63 6.04
N ASP A 27 -10.35 -7.75 6.37
CA ASP A 27 -11.76 -7.73 6.77
C ASP A 27 -12.01 -6.85 8.02
N GLU A 28 -10.99 -6.62 8.85
CA GLU A 28 -11.12 -5.91 10.13
C GLU A 28 -10.20 -4.69 10.25
N ASN A 29 -9.12 -4.62 9.46
CA ASN A 29 -8.02 -3.68 9.68
C ASN A 29 -7.51 -3.02 8.39
N ILE A 30 -6.72 -1.97 8.55
CA ILE A 30 -5.87 -1.40 7.51
C ILE A 30 -4.41 -1.68 7.88
N ASP A 31 -3.72 -2.48 7.07
CA ASP A 31 -2.30 -2.74 7.25
C ASP A 31 -1.49 -1.69 6.47
N ILE A 32 -0.76 -0.83 7.17
CA ILE A 32 0.16 0.13 6.54
C ILE A 32 1.45 -0.60 6.15
N ILE A 33 1.74 -0.64 4.86
CA ILE A 33 2.89 -1.36 4.32
C ILE A 33 4.10 -0.42 4.23
N ARG A 34 3.91 0.80 3.68
CA ARG A 34 4.95 1.82 3.56
C ARG A 34 4.35 3.22 3.59
N VAL A 35 5.15 4.19 4.02
CA VAL A 35 4.87 5.61 3.84
C VAL A 35 6.07 6.21 3.11
N LEU A 36 5.85 6.72 1.92
CA LEU A 36 6.89 7.32 1.09
C LEU A 36 6.66 8.82 0.97
N HIS A 37 7.72 9.63 1.03
CA HIS A 37 7.66 11.00 0.54
C HIS A 37 7.40 10.97 -0.98
N GLN A 38 6.51 11.83 -1.48
CA GLN A 38 6.06 11.85 -2.88
C GLN A 38 7.17 12.06 -3.92
N ARG A 39 8.35 12.50 -3.47
CA ARG A 39 9.54 12.70 -4.31
C ARG A 39 10.45 11.48 -4.43
N MET A 40 10.17 10.40 -3.69
CA MET A 40 10.97 9.16 -3.76
C MET A 40 10.80 8.39 -5.08
N ASP A 41 9.93 8.85 -6.01
CA ASP A 41 9.79 8.26 -7.35
C ASP A 41 10.70 8.93 -8.41
N ILE A 42 11.47 9.98 -8.06
CA ILE A 42 12.36 10.69 -9.01
C ILE A 42 13.73 9.98 -9.17
N GLU A 43 14.14 9.09 -8.27
CA GLU A 43 15.47 8.45 -8.32
C GLU A 43 15.45 6.98 -8.80
N ARG A 44 14.49 6.59 -9.63
CA ARG A 44 14.53 5.29 -10.36
C ARG A 44 15.22 5.38 -11.72
N HIS A 45 16.33 6.11 -11.82
CA HIS A 45 17.29 5.97 -12.90
C HIS A 45 18.70 6.07 -12.31
N LEU A 46 19.32 4.90 -12.08
CA LEU A 46 20.61 4.47 -12.62
C LEU A 46 20.72 2.95 -12.49
#